data_AF-A0A8X6H2T8-F1
#
_entry.id   AF-A0A8X6H2T8-F1
#
_cell.length_a   1.000
_cell.length_b   1.000
_cell.length_c   1.000
_cell.angle_alpha   90.00
_cell.angle_beta   90.00
_cell.angle_gamma   90.00
#
_symmetry.space_group_name_H-M   'P 1'
#
loop_
_entity.id
_entity.type
_entity.pdbx_description
1 polymer ?
#
loop_
_entity_poly.entity_id
_entity_poly.type
_entity_poly.pdbx_seq_one_letter_code
_entity_poly.pdbx_strand_id
1 'polypeptide(L)'
;MITSDRDYLKELKPPADVLLTSCKFSLIDDILKCSNNYTKMLHLLSYIFRFIKNCRNPSVKSSGQLHYSEVNEAELRLIKNLQTSAFKEEIDILAKGGCI
;
A
#
# COMPACT_ATOMS: atom_id res chain seq x y z
N MET A 1 -15.36 -32.54 32.83
CA MET A 1 -15.09 -31.09 32.81
C MET A 1 -14.90 -30.68 31.36
N ILE A 2 -15.92 -30.09 30.74
CA ILE A 2 -15.78 -29.43 29.45
C ILE A 2 -15.54 -27.97 29.80
N THR A 3 -14.27 -27.56 29.90
CA THR A 3 -13.90 -26.15 29.90
C THR A 3 -14.34 -25.61 28.54
N SER A 4 -15.52 -24.99 28.55
CA SER A 4 -16.26 -24.57 27.37
C SER A 4 -15.42 -23.62 26.54
N ASP A 5 -15.39 -23.82 25.22
CA ASP A 5 -14.71 -23.00 24.21
C ASP A 5 -14.84 -21.48 24.44
N ARG A 6 -15.89 -21.05 25.15
CA ARG A 6 -16.07 -19.66 25.62
C ARG A 6 -14.94 -19.10 26.45
N ASP A 7 -14.28 -19.90 27.28
CA ASP A 7 -13.16 -19.40 28.09
C ASP A 7 -11.90 -19.24 27.24
N TYR A 8 -11.72 -20.11 26.23
CA TYR A 8 -10.65 -20.00 25.24
C TYR A 8 -10.78 -18.74 24.37
N LEU A 9 -12.01 -18.39 23.99
CA LEU A 9 -12.28 -17.20 23.19
C LEU A 9 -12.02 -15.88 23.95
N LYS A 10 -12.04 -15.90 25.29
CA LYS A 10 -11.72 -14.72 26.13
C LYS A 10 -10.22 -14.46 26.20
N GLU A 11 -9.39 -15.49 26.06
CA GLU A 11 -7.92 -15.38 26.05
C GLU A 11 -7.37 -14.99 24.68
N LEU A 12 -8.20 -15.06 23.63
CA LEU A 12 -7.82 -14.63 22.29
C LEU A 12 -7.57 -13.13 22.31
N LYS A 13 -6.28 -12.75 22.33
CA LYS A 13 -5.84 -11.37 22.20
C LYS A 13 -6.53 -10.79 20.95
N PRO A 14 -7.25 -9.65 21.04
CA PRO A 14 -7.85 -9.05 19.87
C PRO A 14 -6.74 -8.91 18.82
N PRO A 15 -7.01 -9.25 17.55
CA PRO A 15 -6.01 -9.10 16.50
C PRO A 15 -5.53 -7.66 16.59
N ALA A 16 -4.23 -7.49 16.89
CA ALA A 16 -3.65 -6.16 17.02
C ALA A 16 -4.06 -5.41 15.75
N ASP A 17 -4.70 -4.25 15.91
CA ASP A 17 -5.04 -3.41 14.77
C ASP A 17 -3.74 -3.09 14.05
N VAL A 18 -3.48 -3.84 12.97
CA VAL A 18 -2.35 -3.57 12.10
C VAL A 18 -2.75 -2.28 11.42
N LEU A 19 -2.29 -1.16 11.98
CA LEU A 19 -2.47 0.15 11.40
C LEU A 19 -1.69 0.18 10.09
N LEU A 20 -2.33 -0.27 9.02
CA LEU A 20 -1.91 -0.10 7.64
C LEU A 20 -2.14 1.36 7.30
N THR A 21 -1.35 2.25 7.90
CA THR A 21 -1.27 3.64 7.43
C THR A 21 -1.04 3.58 5.93
N SER A 22 -1.86 4.32 5.18
CA SER A 22 -1.57 4.63 3.78
C SER A 22 -0.07 4.86 3.64
N CYS A 23 0.62 4.13 2.75
CA CYS A 23 2.06 4.27 2.54
C CYS A 23 2.40 5.76 2.56
N LYS A 24 3.07 6.21 3.62
CA LYS A 24 3.42 7.62 3.75
C LYS A 24 4.35 7.95 2.58
N PHE A 25 4.15 9.10 1.93
CA PHE A 25 4.97 9.55 0.80
C PHE A 25 6.47 9.42 1.09
N SER A 26 6.87 9.72 2.33
CA SER A 26 8.26 9.57 2.81
C SER A 26 8.84 8.17 2.59
N LEU A 27 8.06 7.10 2.76
CA LEU A 27 8.52 5.73 2.54
C LEU A 27 8.87 5.48 1.06
N ILE A 28 8.09 6.03 0.14
CA ILE A 28 8.33 5.89 -1.30
C ILE A 28 9.59 6.66 -1.68
N ASP A 29 9.74 7.88 -1.18
CA ASP A 29 10.92 8.72 -1.42
C ASP A 29 12.20 8.07 -0.87
N ASP A 30 12.12 7.46 0.32
CA ASP A 30 13.26 6.77 0.94
C ASP A 30 13.65 5.51 0.12
N ILE A 31 12.68 4.74 -0.35
CA ILE A 31 12.93 3.59 -1.23
C ILE A 31 13.56 4.03 -2.56
N LEU A 32 13.09 5.14 -3.14
CA LEU A 32 13.63 5.69 -4.39
C LEU A 32 15.08 6.16 -4.22
N LYS A 33 15.41 6.82 -3.11
CA LYS A 33 16.78 7.29 -2.81
C LYS A 33 17.78 6.15 -2.66
N CYS A 34 17.34 5.00 -2.16
CA CYS A 34 18.21 3.85 -1.93
C CYS A 34 18.39 2.93 -3.14
N SER A 35 17.59 3.08 -4.20
CA SER A 35 17.62 2.18 -5.37
C SER A 35 18.12 2.88 -6.63
N ASN A 36 19.09 2.25 -7.30
CA ASN A 36 19.55 2.67 -8.63
C ASN A 36 18.84 1.94 -9.78
N ASN A 37 17.93 1.01 -9.47
CA ASN A 37 17.26 0.18 -10.46
C ASN A 37 15.74 0.34 -10.32
N TYR A 38 15.17 1.06 -11.28
CA TYR A 38 13.74 1.33 -11.35
C TYR A 38 12.90 0.05 -11.34
N THR A 39 13.25 -0.94 -12.16
CA THR A 39 12.52 -2.20 -12.27
C THR A 39 12.50 -3.00 -10.97
N LYS A 40 13.62 -3.08 -10.24
CA LYS A 40 13.70 -3.75 -8.94
C LYS A 40 12.86 -3.02 -7.90
N MET A 41 12.94 -1.69 -7.89
CA MET A 41 12.19 -0.84 -6.98
C MET A 41 10.68 -0.90 -7.24
N LEU A 42 10.27 -0.97 -8.51
CA LEU A 42 8.88 -1.16 -8.89
C LEU A 42 8.33 -2.51 -8.41
N HIS A 43 9.10 -3.60 -8.57
CA HIS A 43 8.72 -4.91 -8.02
C HIS A 43 8.60 -4.88 -6.49
N LEU A 44 9.52 -4.19 -5.79
CA LEU A 44 9.45 -4.03 -4.34
C LEU A 44 8.16 -3.31 -3.91
N LEU A 45 7.82 -2.18 -4.55
CA LEU A 45 6.56 -1.48 -4.28
C LEU A 45 5.33 -2.35 -4.56
N SER A 46 5.38 -3.15 -5.62
CA SER A 46 4.29 -4.06 -5.98
C SER A 46 4.04 -5.08 -4.86
N TYR A 47 5.11 -5.65 -4.28
CA TYR A 47 4.98 -6.54 -3.12
C TYR A 47 4.48 -5.81 -1.87
N ILE A 48 4.91 -4.57 -1.62
CA ILE A 48 4.41 -3.75 -0.50
C ILE A 48 2.90 -3.48 -0.66
N PHE A 49 2.45 -3.10 -1.87
CA PHE A 49 1.04 -2.86 -2.13
C PHE A 49 0.21 -4.14 -2.03
N ARG A 50 0.72 -5.27 -2.52
CA ARG A 50 0.10 -6.58 -2.33
C ARG A 50 -0.01 -6.93 -0.84
N PHE A 51 1.05 -6.71 -0.06
CA PHE A 51 1.03 -6.95 1.39
C PHE A 51 -0.09 -6.14 2.05
N ILE A 52 -0.18 -4.85 1.78
CA ILE A 52 -1.24 -3.98 2.31
C ILE A 52 -2.62 -4.47 1.87
N LYS A 53 -2.79 -4.83 0.59
CA LYS A 53 -4.05 -5.35 0.05
C LYS A 53 -4.48 -6.66 0.74
N ASN A 54 -3.54 -7.58 0.95
CA ASN A 54 -3.76 -8.85 1.63
C ASN A 54 -4.10 -8.65 3.11
N CYS A 55 -3.48 -7.68 3.78
CA CYS A 55 -3.81 -7.35 5.16
C CYS A 55 -5.20 -6.71 5.27
N ARG A 56 -5.61 -5.89 4.28
CA ARG A 56 -6.97 -5.32 4.22
C ARG A 56 -8.04 -6.34 3.83
N ASN A 57 -7.69 -7.37 3.07
CA ASN A 57 -8.62 -8.38 2.54
C ASN A 57 -8.14 -9.79 2.93
N PRO A 58 -8.22 -10.18 4.21
CA PRO A 58 -7.63 -11.42 4.70
C PRO A 58 -8.28 -12.68 4.11
N SER A 59 -9.50 -12.59 3.60
CA SER A 59 -10.23 -13.67 2.93
C SER A 59 -9.79 -13.92 1.48
N VAL A 60 -9.16 -12.93 0.82
CA VAL A 60 -8.75 -13.00 -0.59
C VAL A 60 -7.30 -12.53 -0.69
N LYS A 61 -6.37 -13.44 -0.39
CA LYS A 61 -4.93 -13.16 -0.42
C LYS A 61 -4.32 -13.58 -1.75
N SER A 62 -3.52 -12.68 -2.32
CA SER A 62 -2.65 -13.00 -3.45
C SER A 62 -1.28 -13.49 -2.94
N SER A 63 -0.76 -14.56 -3.53
CA SER A 63 0.54 -15.16 -3.18
C SER A 63 1.30 -15.56 -4.44
N GLY A 64 2.56 -15.97 -4.29
CA GLY A 64 3.41 -16.37 -5.42
C GLY A 64 3.99 -15.19 -6.20
N GLN A 65 4.27 -15.40 -7.49
CA GLN A 65 4.85 -14.37 -8.37
C GLN A 65 3.89 -13.18 -8.53
N LEU A 66 4.46 -11.99 -8.80
CA LEU A 66 3.67 -10.80 -9.10
C LEU A 66 2.94 -10.96 -10.43
N HIS A 67 1.65 -10.62 -10.44
CA HIS A 67 0.93 -10.49 -11.69
C HIS A 67 1.28 -9.15 -12.35
N TYR A 68 1.29 -9.10 -13.68
CA TYR A 68 1.57 -7.88 -14.43
C TYR A 68 0.68 -6.71 -13.98
N SER A 69 -0.60 -6.97 -13.68
CA SER A 69 -1.52 -5.94 -13.20
C SER A 69 -1.08 -5.27 -11.90
N GLU A 70 -0.43 -6.01 -11.00
CA GLU A 70 0.05 -5.46 -9.73
C GLU A 70 1.28 -4.58 -9.94
N VAL A 71 2.15 -4.96 -10.88
CA VAL A 71 3.29 -4.15 -11.28
C VAL A 71 2.84 -2.85 -11.94
N ASN A 72 1.88 -2.95 -12.88
CA ASN A 72 1.29 -1.79 -13.53
C ASN A 72 0.54 -0.88 -12.54
N GLU A 73 -0.21 -1.45 -11.58
CA GLU A 73 -0.87 -0.68 -10.53
C GLU A 73 0.15 0.07 -9.66
N ALA A 74 1.28 -0.57 -9.32
CA ALA A 74 2.34 0.07 -8.55
C ALA A 74 2.96 1.25 -9.31
N GLU A 75 3.18 1.09 -10.61
CA GLU A 75 3.74 2.13 -11.48
C GLU A 75 2.81 3.33 -11.60
N LEU A 76 1.52 3.07 -11.88
CA LEU A 76 0.51 4.14 -11.95
C LEU A 76 0.41 4.92 -10.64
N ARG A 77 0.48 4.22 -9.50
CA ARG A 77 0.48 4.88 -8.18
C ARG A 77 1.73 5.72 -7.97
N LEU A 78 2.90 5.22 -8.35
CA LEU A 78 4.16 5.95 -8.25
C LEU A 78 4.12 7.23 -9.09
N ILE A 79 3.72 7.13 -10.36
CA ILE A 79 3.60 8.28 -11.27
C ILE A 79 2.60 9.30 -10.70
N LYS A 80 1.42 8.84 -10.27
CA LYS A 80 0.40 9.73 -9.68
C LYS A 80 0.93 10.44 -8.43
N ASN A 81 1.70 9.75 -7.60
CA ASN A 81 2.31 10.35 -6.41
C ASN A 81 3.34 11.42 -6.79
N LEU A 82 4.21 11.14 -7.75
CA LEU A 82 5.20 12.11 -8.25
C LEU A 82 4.52 13.35 -8.84
N GLN A 83 3.48 13.15 -9.66
CA GLN A 83 2.69 14.24 -10.23
C GLN A 83 2.01 15.08 -9.14
N THR A 84 1.40 14.42 -8.15
CA THR A 84 0.73 15.12 -7.03
C THR A 84 1.71 15.93 -6.19
N SER A 85 2.95 15.45 -6.05
CA SER A 85 4.00 16.16 -5.32
C SER A 85 4.60 17.31 -6.13
N ALA A 86 4.83 17.12 -7.43
CA ALA A 86 5.49 18.10 -8.28
C ALA A 86 4.56 19.24 -8.72
N PHE A 87 3.29 18.91 -9.02
CA PHE A 87 2.30 19.84 -9.59
C PHE A 87 1.17 20.13 -8.62
N LYS A 88 1.48 20.20 -7.33
CA LYS A 88 0.46 20.31 -6.28
C LYS A 88 -0.43 21.54 -6.49
N GLU A 89 0.18 22.68 -6.80
CA GLU A 89 -0.53 23.95 -6.99
C GLU A 89 -1.40 23.91 -8.25
N GLU A 90 -0.86 23.41 -9.35
CA GLU A 90 -1.56 23.27 -10.63
C GLU A 90 -2.74 22.30 -10.51
N ILE A 91 -2.55 21.18 -9.82
CA ILE A 91 -3.63 20.22 -9.53
C ILE A 91 -4.71 20.87 -8.66
N ASP A 92 -4.32 21.63 -7.64
CA ASP A 92 -5.26 22.32 -6.76
C ASP A 92 -6.04 23.44 -7.51
N ILE A 93 -5.41 24.11 -8.49
CA ILE A 93 -6.06 25.09 -9.38
C ILE A 93 -7.06 24.39 -10.32
N LEU A 94 -6.63 23.35 -11.01
CA LEU A 94 -7.48 22.58 -11.93
C LEU A 94 -8.66 21.92 -11.20
N ALA A 95 -8.45 21.40 -9.99
CA ALA A 95 -9.51 20.79 -9.18
C ALA A 95 -10.61 21.79 -8.79
N LYS A 96 -10.30 23.09 -8.77
CA LYS A 96 -11.26 24.17 -8.51
C LYS A 96 -11.90 24.74 -9.78
N GLY A 97 -11.64 24.14 -10.94
CA GLY A 97 -12.10 24.64 -12.24
C GLY A 97 -11.35 25.88 -12.72
N GLY A 98 -10.20 26.19 -12.11
CA GLY A 98 -9.29 27.23 -12.60
C GLY A 98 -8.53 26.77 -13.85
N CYS A 99 -7.98 27.74 -14.59
CA CYS A 99 -7.08 27.47 -15.71
C CYS A 99 -5.64 27.79 -15.28
N ILE A 100 -4.67 27.03 -15.78
CA ILE A 100 -3.22 27.22 -15.54
C ILE A 100 -2.64 28.09 -16.65
#